data_AF-A0A3S0BSY3-F1
#
_entry.id   AF-A0A3S0BSY3-F1
#
_cell.length_a   1.000
_cell.length_b   1.000
_cell.length_c   1.000
_cell.angle_alpha   90.00
_cell.angle_beta   90.00
_cell.angle_gamma   90.00
#
_symmetry.space_group_name_H-M   'P 1'
#
loop_
_entity.id
_entity.type
_entity.pdbx_description
1 polymer ?
#
loop_
_entity_poly.entity_id
_entity_poly.type
_entity_poly.pdbx_seq_one_letter_code
_entity_poly.pdbx_strand_id
1 'polypeptide(L)'
;MIFKNNINIYLLFICLLMHISIAVGRITSAFNQDVYPLCTIIEPKFLLHKRIAFYKEENDQSYEALRDTVQLDISPFGISADRGRTSNGLLPANVTQNGFADSSSEPKAYVPLGDLEGRMNFIPLVFGSEPINQNLPPTLQTAKEVIFGPVLDGNGNIDDGQYIDPQENLGCKSIYLKYSKKGIRFALSGRFSKDFGGSLSAGVASIKNSLQKIVDTTTNPDEVADPFDPTVNGTSIKSDVETYLVKEFSNVLSELNQALTDNSSRTSIETVECSLFWRHVFELMPEYDDWLNILLIPYIEGTASVSPGAKKRAAFVYDPVFGNNQHHAVGITTGMYIDFIETVYIETSFGYTHFFKHDFDNVPVPNSPYQVNLFPFSTDITVKPGANWHFSFKMGCYQFIDKLSCFIEYVMLEHKKNTVTLRTEDPAFLPDALEAASPFKVKLCNIAISYAFSPNASVGFLWQAPISQRNAYKSTTVMLSLNAFI
;
A
#
# COMPACT_ATOMS: atom_id res chain seq x y z
N MET A 1 -47.69 -24.23 -7.06
CA MET A 1 -46.42 -24.90 -6.70
C MET A 1 -45.58 -24.94 -7.97
N ILE A 2 -44.29 -24.56 -7.90
CA ILE A 2 -43.35 -24.40 -9.04
C ILE A 2 -43.47 -23.07 -9.80
N PHE A 3 -42.96 -21.99 -9.18
CA PHE A 3 -42.27 -20.89 -9.89
C PHE A 3 -41.29 -20.26 -8.90
N LYS A 4 -40.19 -20.98 -8.65
CA LYS A 4 -38.98 -20.48 -7.97
C LYS A 4 -37.80 -21.22 -8.59
N ASN A 5 -36.91 -20.45 -9.21
CA ASN A 5 -35.60 -20.77 -9.77
C ASN A 5 -35.51 -20.38 -11.24
N ASN A 6 -35.22 -19.10 -11.50
CA ASN A 6 -34.56 -18.66 -12.74
C ASN A 6 -33.92 -17.26 -12.58
N ILE A 7 -33.41 -16.93 -11.39
CA ILE A 7 -32.62 -15.70 -11.17
C ILE A 7 -31.11 -15.97 -11.26
N ASN A 8 -30.66 -17.22 -11.08
CA ASN A 8 -29.23 -17.57 -11.10
C ASN A 8 -28.63 -17.77 -12.50
N ILE A 9 -29.44 -18.03 -13.55
CA ILE A 9 -28.93 -18.18 -14.92
C ILE A 9 -28.69 -16.82 -15.58
N TYR A 10 -29.50 -15.80 -15.29
CA TYR A 10 -29.30 -14.46 -15.84
C TYR A 10 -28.08 -13.75 -15.22
N LEU A 11 -27.74 -14.02 -13.96
CA LEU A 11 -26.48 -13.52 -13.38
C LEU A 11 -25.24 -14.20 -13.98
N LEU A 12 -25.34 -15.50 -14.33
CA LEU A 12 -24.28 -16.21 -15.05
C LEU A 12 -24.16 -15.72 -16.51
N PHE A 13 -25.28 -15.34 -17.14
CA PHE A 13 -25.32 -14.79 -18.50
C PHE A 13 -24.85 -13.32 -18.56
N ILE A 14 -25.07 -12.53 -17.51
CA ILE A 14 -24.52 -11.17 -17.38
C ILE A 14 -22.99 -11.22 -17.11
N CYS A 15 -22.48 -12.29 -16.50
CA CYS A 15 -21.03 -12.55 -16.42
C CYS A 15 -20.44 -13.09 -17.74
N LEU A 16 -21.27 -13.61 -18.66
CA LEU A 16 -20.86 -14.19 -19.96
C LEU A 16 -21.00 -13.21 -21.14
N LEU A 17 -21.47 -11.97 -20.91
CA LEU A 17 -21.73 -10.97 -21.97
C LEU A 17 -20.83 -9.72 -21.89
N MET A 18 -19.69 -9.77 -21.21
CA MET A 18 -18.76 -8.65 -21.17
C MET A 18 -17.62 -8.83 -22.16
N HIS A 19 -17.79 -8.22 -23.33
CA HIS A 19 -16.74 -8.16 -24.36
C HIS A 19 -15.73 -7.04 -24.03
N ILE A 20 -14.71 -7.46 -23.29
CA ILE A 20 -13.31 -7.43 -23.72
C ILE A 20 -12.65 -6.03 -23.64
N SER A 21 -11.52 -5.99 -22.94
CA SER A 21 -10.91 -4.87 -22.17
C SER A 21 -9.34 -4.60 -21.87
N ILE A 22 -8.52 -3.87 -22.63
CA ILE A 22 -7.08 -3.60 -22.31
C ILE A 22 -6.74 -2.90 -20.96
N ALA A 23 -5.75 -3.42 -20.22
CA ALA A 23 -5.25 -2.87 -18.95
C ALA A 23 -4.24 -1.73 -19.12
N VAL A 24 -4.67 -0.47 -18.92
CA VAL A 24 -3.78 0.70 -18.82
C VAL A 24 -4.33 1.70 -17.80
N GLY A 25 -3.66 1.77 -16.64
CA GLY A 25 -4.05 2.56 -15.47
C GLY A 25 -4.67 1.67 -14.38
N ARG A 26 -4.32 1.91 -13.12
CA ARG A 26 -4.72 1.04 -11.99
C ARG A 26 -5.21 1.88 -10.84
N ILE A 27 -6.20 1.37 -10.11
CA ILE A 27 -6.49 1.93 -8.80
C ILE A 27 -5.31 1.62 -7.90
N THR A 28 -4.71 2.70 -7.43
CA THR A 28 -3.62 2.67 -6.47
C THR A 28 -4.17 2.30 -5.09
N SER A 29 -3.35 1.69 -4.23
CA SER A 29 -3.85 1.32 -2.90
C SER A 29 -3.92 2.52 -1.96
N ALA A 30 -4.93 2.54 -1.08
CA ALA A 30 -4.97 3.48 0.05
C ALA A 30 -3.97 3.12 1.17
N PHE A 31 -3.19 2.05 1.03
CA PHE A 31 -2.34 1.52 2.10
C PHE A 31 -0.88 1.37 1.68
N ASN A 32 0.00 1.59 2.64
CA ASN A 32 1.44 1.74 2.46
C ASN A 32 2.24 0.43 2.32
N GLN A 33 1.57 -0.73 2.33
CA GLN A 33 2.16 -2.08 2.26
C GLN A 33 2.21 -2.68 0.84
N ASP A 34 1.20 -2.40 0.00
CA ASP A 34 1.08 -2.85 -1.39
C ASP A 34 0.53 -1.70 -2.25
N VAL A 35 1.38 -0.69 -2.44
CA VAL A 35 0.98 0.64 -2.89
C VAL A 35 0.58 0.68 -4.38
N TYR A 36 1.19 -0.18 -5.20
CA TYR A 36 0.94 -0.27 -6.63
C TYR A 36 0.71 -1.74 -7.03
N PRO A 37 -0.49 -2.29 -6.77
CA PRO A 37 -0.78 -3.69 -6.97
C PRO A 37 -0.86 -4.00 -8.47
N LEU A 38 0.13 -4.74 -8.99
CA LEU A 38 0.12 -5.13 -10.39
C LEU A 38 -0.68 -6.44 -10.63
N CYS A 39 -1.55 -6.46 -11.64
CA CYS A 39 -2.36 -7.64 -12.02
C CYS A 39 -1.88 -8.33 -13.31
N THR A 40 -1.25 -7.61 -14.23
CA THR A 40 -0.66 -8.16 -15.46
C THR A 40 0.74 -7.60 -15.70
N ILE A 41 1.57 -8.44 -16.33
CA ILE A 41 2.96 -8.20 -16.75
C ILE A 41 3.01 -7.79 -18.22
N ILE A 42 1.99 -8.14 -18.99
CA ILE A 42 2.02 -7.98 -20.44
C ILE A 42 1.32 -6.69 -20.80
N GLU A 43 2.05 -5.85 -21.52
CA GLU A 43 1.39 -4.83 -22.29
C GLU A 43 0.54 -5.45 -23.38
N PRO A 44 -0.67 -4.96 -23.59
CA PRO A 44 -1.55 -5.54 -24.57
C PRO A 44 -0.90 -5.62 -25.93
N LYS A 45 -0.82 -6.83 -26.48
CA LYS A 45 -0.35 -7.10 -27.84
C LYS A 45 -1.14 -6.33 -28.91
N PHE A 46 -2.22 -5.62 -28.57
CA PHE A 46 -3.01 -4.86 -29.54
C PHE A 46 -2.21 -3.76 -30.26
N LEU A 47 -1.25 -3.10 -29.60
CA LEU A 47 -0.34 -2.16 -30.27
C LEU A 47 0.49 -2.89 -31.35
N LEU A 48 0.98 -4.07 -30.99
CA LEU A 48 1.62 -5.05 -31.86
C LEU A 48 0.72 -5.55 -33.00
N HIS A 49 -0.60 -5.64 -32.81
CA HIS A 49 -1.54 -6.08 -33.84
C HIS A 49 -1.93 -4.95 -34.80
N LYS A 50 -1.94 -3.68 -34.37
CA LYS A 50 -2.05 -2.57 -35.31
C LYS A 50 -0.78 -2.48 -36.16
N ARG A 51 0.41 -2.76 -35.59
CA ARG A 51 1.65 -2.98 -36.35
C ARG A 51 1.47 -4.07 -37.41
N ILE A 52 0.94 -5.25 -37.06
CA ILE A 52 0.69 -6.35 -38.01
C ILE A 52 -0.40 -6.03 -39.05
N ALA A 53 -1.47 -5.34 -38.67
CA ALA A 53 -2.58 -4.99 -39.56
C ALA A 53 -2.23 -3.82 -40.50
N PHE A 54 -1.35 -2.92 -40.08
CA PHE A 54 -0.83 -1.83 -40.90
C PHE A 54 0.18 -2.34 -41.95
N TYR A 55 1.00 -3.34 -41.61
CA TYR A 55 1.95 -3.98 -42.53
C TYR A 55 1.33 -5.06 -43.45
N LYS A 56 0.07 -5.47 -43.21
CA LYS A 56 -0.66 -6.40 -44.08
C LYS A 56 -1.80 -5.67 -44.78
N GLU A 57 -1.47 -4.83 -45.75
CA GLU A 57 -2.41 -4.55 -46.83
C GLU A 57 -2.59 -5.84 -47.68
N GLU A 58 -3.57 -6.65 -47.33
CA GLU A 58 -4.38 -7.45 -48.27
C GLU A 58 -5.52 -8.13 -47.48
N ASN A 59 -6.75 -7.66 -47.72
CA ASN A 59 -8.03 -8.05 -47.13
C ASN A 59 -8.38 -7.52 -45.72
N ASP A 60 -9.26 -6.51 -45.74
CA ASP A 60 -10.06 -5.92 -44.65
C ASP A 60 -10.64 -6.93 -43.63
N GLN A 61 -10.83 -8.19 -44.03
CA GLN A 61 -11.39 -9.25 -43.18
C GLN A 61 -10.48 -9.68 -42.01
N SER A 62 -9.16 -9.48 -42.11
CA SER A 62 -8.23 -9.90 -41.05
C SER A 62 -8.16 -8.93 -39.86
N TYR A 63 -8.43 -7.64 -40.10
CA TYR A 63 -8.50 -6.62 -39.05
C TYR A 63 -9.80 -6.72 -38.24
N GLU A 64 -10.93 -7.03 -38.88
CA GLU A 64 -12.19 -7.27 -38.17
C GLU A 64 -12.10 -8.50 -37.25
N ALA A 65 -11.43 -9.58 -37.68
CA ALA A 65 -11.22 -10.76 -36.85
C ALA A 65 -10.32 -10.51 -35.60
N LEU A 66 -9.48 -9.47 -35.61
CA LEU A 66 -8.62 -9.06 -34.50
C LEU A 66 -9.27 -8.00 -33.58
N ARG A 67 -10.43 -7.44 -33.98
CA ARG A 67 -11.23 -6.54 -33.14
C ARG A 67 -11.82 -7.27 -31.92
N ASP A 68 -11.96 -8.57 -32.02
CA ASP A 68 -12.66 -9.43 -31.05
C ASP A 68 -11.74 -10.08 -30.01
N THR A 69 -10.44 -9.77 -30.02
CA THR A 69 -9.47 -10.49 -29.18
C THR A 69 -9.61 -10.18 -27.69
N VAL A 70 -9.93 -11.22 -26.91
CA VAL A 70 -9.93 -11.25 -25.45
C VAL A 70 -8.53 -11.50 -24.96
N GLN A 71 -8.11 -10.79 -23.91
CA GLN A 71 -6.92 -11.16 -23.17
C GLN A 71 -7.33 -11.64 -21.78
N LEU A 72 -6.83 -12.80 -21.37
CA LEU A 72 -6.94 -13.31 -20.02
C LEU A 72 -5.55 -13.47 -19.43
N ASP A 73 -5.30 -12.83 -18.30
CA ASP A 73 -4.05 -12.92 -17.57
C ASP A 73 -4.28 -13.60 -16.23
N ILE A 74 -3.46 -14.59 -15.92
CA ILE A 74 -3.39 -15.25 -14.63
C ILE A 74 -1.98 -15.04 -14.09
N SER A 75 -1.88 -14.30 -12.99
CA SER A 75 -0.62 -13.78 -12.49
C SER A 75 -0.40 -14.18 -11.03
N PRO A 76 0.25 -15.34 -10.77
CA PRO A 76 0.72 -15.65 -9.42
C PRO A 76 1.83 -14.67 -9.03
N PHE A 77 1.79 -14.21 -7.79
CA PHE A 77 2.69 -13.18 -7.30
C PHE A 77 3.12 -13.42 -5.85
N GLY A 78 4.25 -12.80 -5.49
CA GLY A 78 4.77 -12.73 -4.14
C GLY A 78 5.33 -11.35 -3.85
N ILE A 79 4.98 -10.81 -2.69
CA ILE A 79 5.46 -9.54 -2.14
C ILE A 79 6.08 -9.84 -0.80
N SER A 80 7.22 -9.22 -0.52
CA SER A 80 7.85 -9.28 0.80
C SER A 80 8.51 -7.97 1.18
N ALA A 81 8.47 -7.67 2.48
CA ALA A 81 9.17 -6.55 3.09
C ALA A 81 9.58 -6.92 4.52
N ASP A 82 10.72 -6.40 4.96
CA ASP A 82 11.23 -6.55 6.34
C ASP A 82 11.56 -5.18 6.98
N ARG A 83 11.49 -4.12 6.19
CA ARG A 83 11.85 -2.75 6.57
C ARG A 83 11.09 -1.73 5.71
N GLY A 84 11.09 -0.48 6.13
CA GLY A 84 10.62 0.63 5.33
C GLY A 84 11.40 1.91 5.61
N ARG A 85 10.78 3.06 5.40
CA ARG A 85 11.36 4.37 5.71
C ARG A 85 10.31 5.24 6.40
N THR A 86 10.74 5.99 7.40
CA THR A 86 9.87 6.83 8.23
C THR A 86 9.21 7.96 7.44
N SER A 87 8.19 8.56 8.04
CA SER A 87 7.53 9.75 7.52
C SER A 87 8.43 10.99 7.52
N ASN A 88 9.55 11.07 8.23
CA ASN A 88 10.41 12.26 8.23
C ASN A 88 11.73 12.08 7.48
N GLY A 89 12.06 10.86 7.03
CA GLY A 89 13.34 10.56 6.36
C GLY A 89 14.57 10.73 7.25
N LEU A 90 14.39 11.19 8.49
CA LEU A 90 15.36 11.34 9.55
C LEU A 90 15.16 10.21 10.57
N LEU A 91 16.26 9.64 11.04
CA LEU A 91 16.28 8.78 12.21
C LEU A 91 16.16 9.63 13.48
N PRO A 92 15.62 9.09 14.58
CA PRO A 92 16.06 9.51 15.91
C PRO A 92 17.59 9.40 15.96
N ALA A 93 18.28 10.41 16.49
CA ALA A 93 19.71 10.65 16.27
C ALA A 93 20.69 9.49 16.60
N ASN A 94 20.24 8.38 17.20
CA ASN A 94 21.08 7.30 17.71
C ASN A 94 20.72 5.87 17.23
N VAL A 95 20.03 5.69 16.09
CA VAL A 95 19.92 4.35 15.48
C VAL A 95 21.21 3.97 14.75
N THR A 96 22.24 3.60 15.50
CA THR A 96 23.38 2.89 14.94
C THR A 96 22.91 1.53 14.43
N GLN A 97 23.02 1.32 13.12
CA GLN A 97 22.80 0.02 12.48
C GLN A 97 23.75 -1.01 13.10
N ASN A 98 23.26 -1.80 14.05
CA ASN A 98 23.92 -3.04 14.44
C ASN A 98 23.89 -4.00 13.24
N GLY A 99 24.94 -3.95 12.41
CA GLY A 99 25.34 -5.08 11.56
C GLY A 99 25.89 -4.80 10.17
N PHE A 100 25.74 -3.62 9.57
CA PHE A 100 26.36 -3.31 8.27
C PHE A 100 26.69 -1.81 8.20
N ALA A 101 27.90 -1.45 8.61
CA ALA A 101 28.38 -0.08 8.48
C ALA A 101 28.73 0.20 7.01
N ASP A 102 28.02 1.15 6.40
CA ASP A 102 28.51 1.84 5.21
C ASP A 102 28.87 3.28 5.62
N SER A 103 30.16 3.55 5.64
CA SER A 103 30.75 4.82 6.03
C SER A 103 30.91 5.72 4.81
N SER A 104 29.81 6.29 4.29
CA SER A 104 29.86 7.52 3.49
C SER A 104 28.47 8.13 3.28
N SER A 105 28.32 9.43 3.60
CA SER A 105 27.21 10.34 3.24
C SER A 105 25.78 9.93 3.65
N GLU A 106 25.29 10.56 4.73
CA GLU A 106 23.91 10.54 5.27
C GLU A 106 23.14 9.21 5.20
N PRO A 107 22.98 8.48 6.32
CA PRO A 107 22.28 7.22 6.30
C PRO A 107 20.78 7.46 6.03
N LYS A 108 20.34 7.15 4.80
CA LYS A 108 18.92 6.91 4.47
C LYS A 108 18.46 5.64 5.20
N ALA A 109 18.34 5.72 6.51
CA ALA A 109 18.20 4.56 7.34
C ALA A 109 16.85 3.91 7.13
N TYR A 110 16.91 2.62 6.87
CA TYR A 110 15.73 1.77 6.90
C TYR A 110 15.34 1.54 8.36
N VAL A 111 14.06 1.63 8.65
CA VAL A 111 13.50 1.30 9.97
C VAL A 111 12.74 -0.02 9.90
N PRO A 112 12.62 -0.74 11.03
CA PRO A 112 11.71 -1.88 11.15
C PRO A 112 10.29 -1.49 10.72
N LEU A 113 9.54 -2.45 10.17
CA LEU A 113 8.18 -2.17 9.68
C LEU A 113 7.20 -1.69 10.76
N GLY A 114 7.41 -2.07 12.02
CA GLY A 114 6.60 -1.57 13.14
C GLY A 114 6.94 -0.14 13.55
N ASP A 115 8.04 0.43 13.04
CA ASP A 115 8.55 1.73 13.47
C ASP A 115 8.39 2.81 12.38
N LEU A 116 7.52 2.60 11.38
CA LEU A 116 7.34 3.53 10.26
C LEU A 116 6.83 4.91 10.70
N GLU A 117 5.99 4.91 11.72
CA GLU A 117 5.38 6.09 12.35
C GLU A 117 6.17 6.57 13.59
N GLY A 118 7.22 5.84 13.98
CA GLY A 118 7.97 6.02 15.24
C GLY A 118 8.00 4.73 16.06
N ARG A 119 8.88 4.64 17.06
CA ARG A 119 8.90 3.49 17.97
C ARG A 119 7.66 3.51 18.88
N MET A 120 7.26 2.34 19.37
CA MET A 120 6.18 2.25 20.35
C MET A 120 6.67 2.84 21.68
N ASN A 121 6.08 3.98 22.07
CA ASN A 121 6.42 4.69 23.31
C ASN A 121 5.36 4.40 24.38
N PHE A 122 5.81 3.95 25.55
CA PHE A 122 4.95 3.56 26.65
C PHE A 122 4.61 4.71 27.61
N ILE A 123 5.44 5.75 27.69
CA ILE A 123 5.19 6.90 28.58
C ILE A 123 3.88 7.63 28.19
N PRO A 124 3.64 7.95 26.90
CA PRO A 124 2.39 8.57 26.45
C PRO A 124 1.13 7.72 26.65
N LEU A 125 1.22 6.43 27.00
CA LEU A 125 0.03 5.61 27.21
C LEU A 125 -0.77 6.02 28.46
N VAL A 126 -0.13 6.72 29.40
CA VAL A 126 -0.78 7.28 30.60
C VAL A 126 -1.17 8.76 30.44
N PHE A 127 -0.87 9.35 29.29
CA PHE A 127 -1.17 10.74 28.94
C PHE A 127 -2.61 10.89 28.43
N GLY A 128 -3.06 12.14 28.36
CA GLY A 128 -4.33 12.57 27.82
C GLY A 128 -5.48 12.44 28.80
N SER A 129 -6.60 13.04 28.43
CA SER A 129 -7.87 12.86 29.14
C SER A 129 -8.44 11.47 28.86
N GLU A 130 -9.12 10.90 29.84
CA GLU A 130 -9.82 9.61 29.68
C GLU A 130 -11.16 9.86 28.98
N PRO A 131 -11.49 9.11 27.92
CA PRO A 131 -12.77 9.24 27.23
C PRO A 131 -13.96 8.94 28.12
N ILE A 132 -15.13 9.47 27.75
CA ILE A 132 -16.37 9.32 28.50
C ILE A 132 -16.72 7.82 28.62
N ASN A 133 -16.92 7.35 29.85
CA ASN A 133 -17.21 5.94 30.20
C ASN A 133 -16.08 4.95 29.90
N GLN A 134 -14.86 5.41 29.67
CA GLN A 134 -13.66 4.56 29.59
C GLN A 134 -12.71 4.95 30.71
N ASN A 135 -12.02 3.97 31.28
CA ASN A 135 -10.99 4.19 32.27
C ASN A 135 -9.69 3.60 31.75
N LEU A 136 -8.56 4.12 32.21
CA LEU A 136 -7.27 3.47 31.96
C LEU A 136 -7.28 2.01 32.47
N PRO A 137 -6.65 1.09 31.73
CA PRO A 137 -6.38 -0.25 32.22
C PRO A 137 -5.66 -0.24 33.58
N PRO A 138 -5.92 -1.21 34.48
CA PRO A 138 -5.34 -1.24 35.83
C PRO A 138 -3.81 -1.11 35.86
N THR A 139 -3.11 -1.73 34.90
CA THR A 139 -1.65 -1.64 34.79
C THR A 139 -1.21 -0.21 34.44
N LEU A 140 -1.86 0.43 33.47
CA LEU A 140 -1.56 1.81 33.07
C LEU A 140 -1.96 2.82 34.17
N GLN A 141 -3.06 2.57 34.88
CA GLN A 141 -3.49 3.38 36.01
C GLN A 141 -2.45 3.36 37.14
N THR A 142 -1.96 2.16 37.49
CA THR A 142 -0.89 2.00 38.49
C THR A 142 0.38 2.73 38.07
N ALA A 143 0.79 2.59 36.81
CA ALA A 143 1.96 3.28 36.29
C ALA A 143 1.80 4.81 36.34
N LYS A 144 0.62 5.33 35.98
CA LYS A 144 0.28 6.76 36.05
C LYS A 144 0.44 7.30 37.48
N GLU A 145 -0.09 6.59 38.47
CA GLU A 145 -0.03 6.99 39.88
C GLU A 145 1.40 6.95 40.45
N VAL A 146 2.18 5.91 40.13
CA VAL A 146 3.55 5.78 40.65
C VAL A 146 4.49 6.78 40.00
N ILE A 147 4.45 6.92 38.67
CA ILE A 147 5.40 7.75 37.91
C ILE A 147 5.06 9.23 38.04
N PHE A 148 3.76 9.58 37.98
CA PHE A 148 3.31 10.96 37.88
C PHE A 148 2.40 11.41 39.04
N GLY A 149 2.15 10.57 40.05
CA GLY A 149 1.39 10.94 41.25
C GLY A 149 1.81 12.29 41.86
N PRO A 150 3.12 12.55 42.05
CA PRO A 150 3.58 13.85 42.57
C PRO A 150 3.27 15.06 41.69
N VAL A 151 3.10 14.87 40.37
CA VAL A 151 2.65 15.92 39.43
C VAL A 151 1.15 16.14 39.57
N LEU A 152 0.39 15.03 39.62
CA LEU A 152 -1.06 15.05 39.73
C LEU A 152 -1.53 15.71 41.04
N ASP A 153 -0.85 15.43 42.16
CA ASP A 153 -1.11 16.05 43.46
C ASP A 153 -0.89 17.57 43.46
N GLY A 154 -0.04 18.07 42.56
CA GLY A 154 0.23 19.48 42.35
C GLY A 154 -0.70 20.16 41.34
N ASN A 155 -1.73 19.48 40.83
CA ASN A 155 -2.54 19.89 39.68
C ASN A 155 -1.69 20.17 38.41
N GLY A 156 -0.56 19.49 38.27
CA GLY A 156 0.31 19.61 37.10
C GLY A 156 -0.25 18.86 35.89
N ASN A 157 0.15 19.30 34.69
CA ASN A 157 -0.15 18.58 33.45
C ASN A 157 0.93 17.52 33.20
N ILE A 158 0.51 16.27 33.01
CA ILE A 158 1.42 15.17 32.65
C ILE A 158 1.70 15.10 31.15
N ASP A 159 0.88 15.77 30.31
CA ASP A 159 1.02 15.80 28.85
C ASP A 159 2.14 16.76 28.40
N ASP A 160 3.37 16.44 28.81
CA ASP A 160 4.54 17.28 28.57
C ASP A 160 5.62 16.51 27.80
N GLY A 161 6.06 17.11 26.70
CA GLY A 161 7.15 16.59 25.87
C GLY A 161 8.48 16.48 26.62
N GLN A 162 8.65 17.17 27.76
CA GLN A 162 9.86 17.04 28.59
C GLN A 162 10.06 15.63 29.18
N TYR A 163 8.99 14.83 29.29
CA TYR A 163 9.06 13.44 29.76
C TYR A 163 9.23 12.44 28.62
N ILE A 164 9.20 12.92 27.37
CA ILE A 164 9.31 12.10 26.17
C ILE A 164 10.73 12.21 25.64
N ASP A 165 11.43 11.09 25.61
CA ASP A 165 12.79 11.04 25.09
C ASP A 165 12.80 11.33 23.58
N PRO A 166 13.38 12.46 23.13
CA PRO A 166 13.44 12.78 21.70
C PRO A 166 14.29 11.79 20.89
N GLN A 167 15.17 11.03 21.56
CA GLN A 167 15.99 10.00 20.95
C GLN A 167 15.36 8.60 21.01
N GLU A 168 14.19 8.46 21.64
CA GLU A 168 13.46 7.20 21.83
C GLU A 168 14.30 6.11 22.52
N ASN A 169 15.17 6.51 23.46
CA ASN A 169 16.08 5.68 24.23
C ASN A 169 15.60 5.40 25.67
N LEU A 170 14.41 5.87 26.04
CA LEU A 170 13.74 5.57 27.31
C LEU A 170 12.26 5.28 27.07
N GLY A 171 11.76 4.19 27.62
CA GLY A 171 10.32 3.90 27.60
C GLY A 171 9.80 3.50 26.23
N CYS A 172 10.66 3.00 25.35
CA CYS A 172 10.32 2.66 23.96
C CYS A 172 10.68 1.21 23.61
N LYS A 173 9.89 0.60 22.72
CA LYS A 173 10.22 -0.67 22.07
C LYS A 173 10.13 -0.54 20.55
N SER A 174 11.11 -1.14 19.87
CA SER A 174 11.16 -1.28 18.42
C SER A 174 10.60 -2.63 17.99
N ILE A 175 9.72 -2.64 16.99
CA ILE A 175 8.98 -3.83 16.57
C ILE A 175 9.41 -4.28 15.17
N TYR A 176 10.11 -5.41 15.12
CA TYR A 176 10.59 -6.01 13.88
C TYR A 176 9.55 -6.95 13.31
N LEU A 177 8.97 -6.59 12.17
CA LEU A 177 7.99 -7.39 11.46
C LEU A 177 8.54 -7.84 10.10
N LYS A 178 8.05 -8.97 9.63
CA LYS A 178 8.23 -9.44 8.25
C LYS A 178 6.88 -9.56 7.57
N TYR A 179 6.67 -8.73 6.56
CA TYR A 179 5.50 -8.76 5.70
C TYR A 179 5.69 -9.76 4.57
N SER A 180 4.66 -10.56 4.33
CA SER A 180 4.58 -11.44 3.16
C SER A 180 3.15 -11.45 2.65
N LYS A 181 3.01 -11.27 1.34
CA LYS A 181 1.75 -11.41 0.62
C LYS A 181 1.97 -12.26 -0.62
N LYS A 182 1.17 -13.31 -0.81
CA LYS A 182 1.29 -14.22 -1.94
C LYS A 182 -0.09 -14.53 -2.46
N GLY A 183 -0.26 -14.64 -3.77
CA GLY A 183 -1.59 -14.84 -4.31
C GLY A 183 -1.60 -15.06 -5.80
N ILE A 184 -2.80 -15.01 -6.35
CA ILE A 184 -3.05 -15.06 -7.79
C ILE A 184 -3.96 -13.88 -8.12
N ARG A 185 -3.56 -13.12 -9.13
CA ARG A 185 -4.36 -12.05 -9.74
C ARG A 185 -4.86 -12.48 -11.11
N PHE A 186 -6.03 -12.01 -11.46
CA PHE A 186 -6.70 -12.24 -12.71
C PHE A 186 -6.97 -10.89 -13.36
N ALA A 187 -6.74 -10.78 -14.67
CA ALA A 187 -7.17 -9.64 -15.47
C ALA A 187 -7.85 -10.13 -16.75
N LEU A 188 -9.02 -9.59 -17.04
CA LEU A 188 -9.79 -9.87 -18.25
C LEU A 188 -9.87 -8.60 -19.11
N SER A 189 -9.54 -8.79 -20.39
CA SER A 189 -9.02 -7.73 -21.25
C SER A 189 -9.35 -7.80 -22.77
N GLY A 190 -9.05 -6.76 -23.61
CA GLY A 190 -9.49 -6.37 -25.01
C GLY A 190 -10.45 -5.13 -25.35
N ARG A 191 -11.33 -5.15 -26.37
CA ARG A 191 -12.14 -3.99 -26.84
C ARG A 191 -13.58 -4.33 -27.27
N PHE A 192 -14.47 -3.32 -27.24
CA PHE A 192 -15.81 -3.40 -27.86
C PHE A 192 -16.02 -2.41 -29.03
N SER A 193 -15.16 -1.40 -29.19
CA SER A 193 -15.18 -0.45 -30.31
C SER A 193 -13.76 -0.12 -30.82
N LYS A 194 -13.66 0.71 -31.87
CA LYS A 194 -12.38 1.09 -32.49
C LYS A 194 -11.42 1.78 -31.49
N ASP A 195 -11.96 2.55 -30.57
CA ASP A 195 -11.16 3.32 -29.63
C ASP A 195 -11.51 3.02 -28.17
N PHE A 196 -12.54 2.22 -27.92
CA PHE A 196 -13.07 1.96 -26.58
C PHE A 196 -12.97 0.48 -26.18
N GLY A 197 -12.70 0.25 -24.89
CA GLY A 197 -12.77 -1.06 -24.23
C GLY A 197 -12.94 -0.92 -22.71
N GLY A 198 -13.04 -2.03 -21.99
CA GLY A 198 -13.15 -2.05 -20.52
C GLY A 198 -11.90 -2.56 -19.79
N SER A 199 -12.01 -3.01 -18.53
CA SER A 199 -11.25 -4.12 -17.91
C SER A 199 -11.86 -4.59 -16.62
N LEU A 200 -11.58 -5.85 -16.28
CA LEU A 200 -11.98 -6.43 -15.02
C LEU A 200 -10.76 -7.11 -14.43
N SER A 201 -10.37 -6.68 -13.24
CA SER A 201 -9.27 -7.28 -12.49
C SER A 201 -9.72 -7.68 -11.10
N ALA A 202 -9.21 -8.80 -10.61
CA ALA A 202 -9.47 -9.29 -9.26
C ALA A 202 -8.29 -10.12 -8.78
N GLY A 203 -8.24 -10.42 -7.48
CA GLY A 203 -7.21 -11.30 -6.94
C GLY A 203 -7.65 -12.02 -5.69
N VAL A 204 -6.95 -13.09 -5.37
CA VAL A 204 -7.02 -13.75 -4.07
C VAL A 204 -5.60 -13.80 -3.53
N ALA A 205 -5.41 -13.33 -2.30
CA ALA A 205 -4.12 -13.29 -1.67
C ALA A 205 -4.17 -13.89 -0.27
N SER A 206 -3.04 -14.45 0.13
CA SER A 206 -2.71 -14.78 1.51
C SER A 206 -1.71 -13.75 2.03
N ILE A 207 -2.04 -13.08 3.14
CA ILE A 207 -1.23 -12.01 3.73
C ILE A 207 -0.87 -12.39 5.17
N LYS A 208 0.36 -12.03 5.57
CA LYS A 208 0.89 -12.23 6.91
C LYS A 208 1.86 -11.12 7.30
N ASN A 209 1.72 -10.60 8.52
CA ASN A 209 2.77 -9.88 9.22
C ASN A 209 3.31 -10.77 10.34
N SER A 210 4.57 -11.20 10.23
CA SER A 210 5.19 -12.08 11.22
C SER A 210 6.04 -11.26 12.17
N LEU A 211 5.79 -11.36 13.48
CA LEU A 211 6.67 -10.77 14.48
C LEU A 211 8.01 -11.52 14.45
N GLN A 212 9.11 -10.80 14.24
CA GLN A 212 10.45 -11.37 14.21
C GLN A 212 11.16 -11.16 15.55
N LYS A 213 11.09 -9.93 16.07
CA LYS A 213 11.78 -9.53 17.29
C LYS A 213 11.10 -8.29 17.88
N ILE A 214 11.11 -8.20 19.19
CA ILE A 214 10.84 -6.98 19.95
C ILE A 214 12.18 -6.57 20.57
N VAL A 215 12.59 -5.33 20.36
CA VAL A 215 13.82 -4.78 20.95
C VAL A 215 13.43 -3.71 21.93
N ASP A 216 13.83 -3.88 23.18
CA ASP A 216 13.81 -2.78 24.14
C ASP A 216 14.88 -1.78 23.76
N THR A 217 14.49 -0.52 23.53
CA THR A 217 15.43 0.54 23.20
C THR A 217 15.78 1.38 24.41
N THR A 218 15.22 1.05 25.58
CA THR A 218 15.56 1.67 26.86
C THR A 218 17.02 1.38 27.19
N THR A 219 17.90 2.36 27.00
CA THR A 219 19.35 2.19 27.17
C THR A 219 19.76 2.47 28.62
N ASN A 220 20.75 1.70 29.10
CA ASN A 220 21.40 1.97 30.38
C ASN A 220 22.08 3.35 30.29
N PRO A 221 21.82 4.29 31.22
CA PRO A 221 22.35 5.65 31.10
C PRO A 221 23.89 5.71 31.09
N ASP A 222 24.56 4.67 31.60
CA ASP A 222 26.03 4.57 31.60
C ASP A 222 26.63 4.35 30.19
N GLU A 223 25.81 3.99 29.19
CA GLU A 223 26.24 3.66 27.83
C GLU A 223 26.07 4.81 26.83
N VAL A 224 25.48 5.94 27.25
CA VAL A 224 25.17 7.09 26.37
C VAL A 224 25.82 8.36 26.91
N ALA A 225 26.47 9.14 26.03
CA ALA A 225 27.21 10.34 26.43
C ALA A 225 26.33 11.49 26.97
N ASP A 226 25.03 11.45 26.70
CA ASP A 226 24.02 12.41 27.18
C ASP A 226 22.70 11.66 27.41
N PRO A 227 22.55 10.96 28.56
CA PRO A 227 21.39 10.14 28.82
C PRO A 227 20.17 11.01 29.13
N PHE A 228 19.07 10.77 28.42
CA PHE A 228 17.79 11.39 28.77
C PHE A 228 17.34 10.90 30.15
N ASP A 229 17.27 11.81 31.12
CA ASP A 229 16.89 11.54 32.51
C ASP A 229 15.75 12.48 32.94
N PRO A 230 14.49 12.14 32.58
CA PRO A 230 13.35 12.97 32.93
C PRO A 230 13.15 12.90 34.45
N THR A 231 12.94 14.06 35.07
CA THR A 231 12.69 14.15 36.51
C THR A 231 11.31 14.70 36.81
N VAL A 232 10.62 14.09 37.77
CA VAL A 232 9.38 14.59 38.38
C VAL A 232 9.71 15.06 39.79
N ASN A 233 9.47 16.34 40.10
CA ASN A 233 9.83 16.98 41.37
C ASN A 233 11.29 16.72 41.80
N GLY A 234 12.21 16.72 40.82
CA GLY A 234 13.65 16.49 41.05
C GLY A 234 14.06 15.03 41.26
N THR A 235 13.13 14.08 41.12
CA THR A 235 13.42 12.63 41.18
C THR A 235 13.34 12.03 39.79
N SER A 236 14.36 11.26 39.38
CA SER A 236 14.36 10.54 38.11
C SER A 236 13.22 9.52 38.06
N ILE A 237 12.47 9.50 36.97
CA ILE A 237 11.38 8.52 36.76
C ILE A 237 11.82 7.29 35.95
N LYS A 238 13.10 7.19 35.59
CA LYS A 238 13.60 6.18 34.64
C LYS A 238 13.34 4.74 35.10
N SER A 239 13.68 4.44 36.36
CA SER A 239 13.47 3.11 36.95
C SER A 239 11.99 2.74 37.00
N ASP A 240 11.14 3.72 37.29
CA ASP A 240 9.70 3.51 37.39
C ASP A 240 9.07 3.30 36.02
N VAL A 241 9.50 4.06 34.99
CA VAL A 241 9.11 3.82 33.58
C VAL A 241 9.50 2.41 33.15
N GLU A 242 10.73 1.97 33.43
CA GLU A 242 11.15 0.61 33.05
C GLU A 242 10.31 -0.46 33.76
N THR A 243 10.07 -0.28 35.05
CA THR A 243 9.41 -1.27 35.91
C THR A 243 7.91 -1.35 35.65
N TYR A 244 7.21 -0.22 35.61
CA TYR A 244 5.75 -0.17 35.59
C TYR A 244 5.14 -0.04 34.19
N LEU A 245 5.93 0.33 33.17
CA LEU A 245 5.45 0.42 31.79
C LEU A 245 6.13 -0.60 30.87
N VAL A 246 7.46 -0.58 30.79
CA VAL A 246 8.19 -1.33 29.76
C VAL A 246 8.21 -2.84 30.03
N LYS A 247 8.41 -3.25 31.29
CA LYS A 247 8.35 -4.66 31.71
C LYS A 247 6.93 -5.23 31.73
N GLU A 248 5.95 -4.37 31.98
CA GLU A 248 4.52 -4.71 32.02
C GLU A 248 3.85 -4.78 30.64
N PHE A 249 4.62 -4.63 29.55
CA PHE A 249 4.13 -4.60 28.18
C PHE A 249 3.11 -5.70 27.83
N SER A 250 3.38 -6.95 28.24
CA SER A 250 2.48 -8.08 27.97
C SER A 250 1.13 -7.93 28.68
N ASN A 251 1.15 -7.40 29.91
CA ASN A 251 -0.05 -7.15 30.69
C ASN A 251 -0.86 -6.00 30.09
N VAL A 252 -0.19 -4.91 29.69
CA VAL A 252 -0.82 -3.79 28.97
C VAL A 252 -1.54 -4.26 27.71
N LEU A 253 -0.87 -5.04 26.85
CA LEU A 253 -1.50 -5.58 25.64
C LEU A 253 -2.72 -6.45 25.96
N SER A 254 -2.62 -7.31 26.99
CA SER A 254 -3.72 -8.17 27.41
C SER A 254 -4.92 -7.39 27.94
N GLU A 255 -4.70 -6.37 28.76
CA GLU A 255 -5.77 -5.54 29.32
C GLU A 255 -6.45 -4.67 28.25
N LEU A 256 -5.70 -4.23 27.24
CA LEU A 256 -6.23 -3.54 26.06
C LEU A 256 -6.95 -4.46 25.08
N ASN A 257 -6.93 -5.78 25.31
CA ASN A 257 -7.43 -6.78 24.37
C ASN A 257 -6.81 -6.62 22.97
N GLN A 258 -5.51 -6.29 22.93
CA GLN A 258 -4.74 -6.09 21.72
C GLN A 258 -3.56 -7.06 21.66
N ALA A 259 -3.25 -7.54 20.45
CA ALA A 259 -2.04 -8.29 20.16
C ALA A 259 -1.22 -7.54 19.10
N LEU A 260 0.10 -7.73 19.07
CA LEU A 260 0.93 -7.04 18.08
C LEU A 260 0.63 -7.51 16.65
N THR A 261 0.55 -8.82 16.46
CA THR A 261 0.22 -9.42 15.18
C THR A 261 -0.35 -10.81 15.37
N ASP A 262 -1.03 -11.27 14.34
CA ASP A 262 -1.39 -12.67 14.19
C ASP A 262 -0.32 -13.35 13.34
N ASN A 263 0.44 -14.25 13.95
CA ASN A 263 1.45 -15.04 13.24
C ASN A 263 0.84 -16.10 12.31
N SER A 264 -0.49 -16.11 12.10
CA SER A 264 -1.15 -16.88 11.06
C SER A 264 -1.30 -16.08 9.76
N SER A 265 -1.26 -16.79 8.62
CA SER A 265 -1.57 -16.19 7.32
C SER A 265 -3.08 -16.16 7.12
N ARG A 266 -3.61 -15.02 6.68
CA ARG A 266 -5.02 -14.89 6.31
C ARG A 266 -5.17 -14.92 4.81
N THR A 267 -6.23 -15.54 4.30
CA THR A 267 -6.53 -15.57 2.87
C THR A 267 -7.86 -14.87 2.62
N SER A 268 -7.87 -13.95 1.66
CA SER A 268 -9.09 -13.24 1.28
C SER A 268 -9.03 -12.78 -0.18
N ILE A 269 -10.18 -12.38 -0.70
CA ILE A 269 -10.30 -11.71 -1.99
C ILE A 269 -9.68 -10.31 -1.86
N GLU A 270 -8.95 -9.88 -2.87
CA GLU A 270 -8.42 -8.53 -2.98
C GLU A 270 -9.49 -7.55 -3.50
N THR A 271 -9.04 -6.38 -3.94
CA THR A 271 -9.90 -5.44 -4.66
C THR A 271 -10.35 -6.05 -5.99
N VAL A 272 -11.63 -5.84 -6.31
CA VAL A 272 -12.18 -6.05 -7.65
C VAL A 272 -12.26 -4.70 -8.34
N GLU A 273 -11.66 -4.60 -9.50
CA GLU A 273 -11.52 -3.36 -10.26
C GLU A 273 -12.15 -3.52 -11.63
N CYS A 274 -12.94 -2.53 -12.03
CA CYS A 274 -13.49 -2.40 -13.36
C CYS A 274 -12.99 -1.11 -13.99
N SER A 275 -12.57 -1.13 -15.25
CA SER A 275 -12.19 0.08 -15.96
C SER A 275 -12.88 0.21 -17.31
N LEU A 276 -12.91 1.44 -17.82
CA LEU A 276 -13.31 1.80 -19.18
C LEU A 276 -12.24 2.73 -19.72
N PHE A 277 -11.74 2.45 -20.91
CA PHE A 277 -10.71 3.27 -21.54
C PHE A 277 -11.13 3.72 -22.93
N TRP A 278 -10.65 4.90 -23.30
CA TRP A 278 -10.58 5.41 -24.66
C TRP A 278 -9.13 5.61 -25.05
N ARG A 279 -8.78 5.25 -26.27
CA ARG A 279 -7.47 5.53 -26.87
C ARG A 279 -7.61 5.63 -28.37
N HIS A 280 -6.82 6.49 -28.99
CA HIS A 280 -6.82 6.66 -30.43
C HIS A 280 -5.39 6.63 -30.95
N VAL A 281 -5.18 6.08 -32.14
CA VAL A 281 -3.84 5.96 -32.72
C VAL A 281 -3.70 6.93 -33.87
N PHE A 282 -2.81 7.91 -33.71
CA PHE A 282 -2.39 8.84 -34.74
C PHE A 282 -1.07 8.37 -35.35
N GLU A 283 -1.00 8.36 -36.67
CA GLU A 283 0.25 8.18 -37.39
C GLU A 283 0.88 9.56 -37.60
N LEU A 284 2.05 9.79 -36.99
CA LEU A 284 2.74 11.07 -37.10
C LEU A 284 3.64 11.12 -38.33
N MET A 285 4.29 10.00 -38.63
CA MET A 285 5.22 9.87 -39.75
C MET A 285 4.94 8.53 -40.43
N PRO A 286 4.29 8.53 -41.61
CA PRO A 286 4.19 7.31 -42.41
C PRO A 286 5.57 6.91 -42.92
N GLU A 287 5.68 5.66 -43.35
CA GLU A 287 6.95 5.07 -43.80
C GLU A 287 7.54 5.87 -44.98
N TYR A 288 8.74 6.42 -44.76
CA TYR A 288 9.57 7.05 -45.77
C TYR A 288 10.93 6.34 -45.74
N ASP A 289 11.56 6.14 -46.90
CA ASP A 289 12.72 5.25 -47.15
C ASP A 289 13.89 5.32 -46.13
N ASP A 290 13.99 6.37 -45.30
CA ASP A 290 15.06 6.57 -44.31
C ASP A 290 14.59 6.91 -42.88
N TRP A 291 13.28 6.96 -42.59
CA TRP A 291 12.75 7.37 -41.27
C TRP A 291 11.91 6.30 -40.60
N LEU A 292 12.06 6.18 -39.27
CA LEU A 292 11.20 5.34 -38.43
C LEU A 292 9.75 5.82 -38.52
N ASN A 293 8.83 4.88 -38.71
CA ASN A 293 7.41 5.15 -38.54
C ASN A 293 7.11 5.40 -37.05
N ILE A 294 6.36 6.47 -36.77
CA ILE A 294 6.07 6.90 -35.39
C ILE A 294 4.55 6.98 -35.20
N LEU A 295 4.06 6.27 -34.19
CA LEU A 295 2.67 6.35 -33.74
C LEU A 295 2.58 7.14 -32.44
N LEU A 296 1.59 8.02 -32.36
CA LEU A 296 1.18 8.71 -31.13
C LEU A 296 -0.17 8.18 -30.67
N ILE A 297 -0.24 7.71 -29.44
CA ILE A 297 -1.44 7.04 -28.91
C ILE A 297 -1.82 7.67 -27.58
N PRO A 298 -2.59 8.77 -27.57
CA PRO A 298 -3.19 9.26 -26.35
C PRO A 298 -4.24 8.27 -25.83
N TYR A 299 -4.38 8.23 -24.51
CA TYR A 299 -5.42 7.46 -23.86
C TYR A 299 -5.95 8.15 -22.60
N ILE A 300 -7.15 7.73 -22.22
CA ILE A 300 -7.80 8.04 -20.95
C ILE A 300 -8.51 6.79 -20.46
N GLU A 301 -8.47 6.56 -19.15
CA GLU A 301 -9.13 5.45 -18.48
C GLU A 301 -9.86 5.96 -17.25
N GLY A 302 -11.12 5.57 -17.10
CA GLY A 302 -11.87 5.69 -15.86
C GLY A 302 -11.97 4.34 -15.17
N THR A 303 -11.66 4.29 -13.89
CA THR A 303 -11.61 3.04 -13.12
C THR A 303 -12.52 3.16 -11.90
N ALA A 304 -13.17 2.07 -11.53
CA ALA A 304 -13.94 1.92 -10.30
C ALA A 304 -13.51 0.63 -9.59
N SER A 305 -13.51 0.64 -8.26
CA SER A 305 -13.17 -0.53 -7.47
C SER A 305 -14.05 -0.70 -6.24
N VAL A 306 -14.19 -1.98 -5.87
CA VAL A 306 -14.76 -2.41 -4.61
C VAL A 306 -13.77 -3.34 -3.92
N SER A 307 -13.65 -3.23 -2.59
CA SER A 307 -12.77 -4.09 -1.80
C SER A 307 -13.58 -5.02 -0.91
N PRO A 308 -14.07 -6.16 -1.43
CA PRO A 308 -14.86 -7.12 -0.66
C PRO A 308 -14.02 -7.93 0.34
N GLY A 309 -12.69 -7.76 0.32
CA GLY A 309 -11.75 -8.45 1.20
C GLY A 309 -12.02 -8.26 2.68
N ALA A 310 -11.42 -9.12 3.48
CA ALA A 310 -11.57 -9.10 4.93
C ALA A 310 -11.08 -7.78 5.54
N LYS A 311 -11.85 -7.26 6.51
CA LYS A 311 -11.49 -6.05 7.28
C LYS A 311 -10.16 -6.24 8.02
N LYS A 312 -9.45 -5.11 8.23
CA LYS A 312 -8.46 -5.00 9.30
C LYS A 312 -9.12 -5.34 10.63
N ARG A 313 -8.46 -6.14 11.46
CA ARG A 313 -8.92 -6.46 12.81
C ARG A 313 -8.35 -5.43 13.78
N ALA A 314 -9.23 -4.73 14.50
CA ALA A 314 -8.83 -3.74 15.50
C ALA A 314 -8.02 -4.35 16.66
N ALA A 315 -8.25 -5.62 17.00
CA ALA A 315 -7.53 -6.34 18.05
C ALA A 315 -6.03 -6.57 17.74
N PHE A 316 -5.55 -6.26 16.54
CA PHE A 316 -4.17 -6.50 16.13
C PHE A 316 -3.53 -5.20 15.64
N VAL A 317 -2.52 -4.72 16.36
CA VAL A 317 -1.85 -3.42 16.10
C VAL A 317 -1.32 -3.35 14.66
N TYR A 318 -0.57 -4.38 14.25
CA TYR A 318 0.08 -4.47 12.94
C TYR A 318 -0.62 -5.43 11.96
N ASP A 319 -1.95 -5.57 12.06
CA ASP A 319 -2.72 -6.38 11.11
C ASP A 319 -2.62 -5.79 9.69
N PRO A 320 -2.17 -6.56 8.70
CA PRO A 320 -2.12 -6.11 7.33
C PRO A 320 -3.52 -6.10 6.72
N VAL A 321 -3.78 -5.19 5.78
CA VAL A 321 -5.09 -5.05 5.15
C VAL A 321 -5.20 -5.77 3.79
N PHE A 322 -6.41 -6.18 3.42
CA PHE A 322 -6.71 -6.66 2.07
C PHE A 322 -7.28 -5.53 1.21
N GLY A 323 -6.77 -5.40 -0.02
CA GLY A 323 -7.23 -4.38 -0.97
C GLY A 323 -7.16 -2.97 -0.36
N ASN A 324 -8.26 -2.21 -0.49
CA ASN A 324 -8.42 -0.89 0.10
C ASN A 324 -9.22 -0.93 1.41
N ASN A 325 -9.13 -2.01 2.20
CA ASN A 325 -9.78 -2.14 3.52
C ASN A 325 -11.26 -1.71 3.49
N GLN A 326 -12.01 -2.24 2.52
CA GLN A 326 -13.43 -1.95 2.27
C GLN A 326 -13.76 -0.58 1.68
N HIS A 327 -12.80 0.34 1.53
CA HIS A 327 -13.03 1.56 0.79
C HIS A 327 -13.29 1.24 -0.68
N HIS A 328 -14.37 1.81 -1.21
CA HIS A 328 -14.57 1.89 -2.65
C HIS A 328 -13.70 2.99 -3.21
N ALA A 329 -13.32 2.90 -4.48
CA ALA A 329 -12.55 3.96 -5.12
C ALA A 329 -12.96 4.16 -6.56
N VAL A 330 -12.79 5.38 -7.04
CA VAL A 330 -12.84 5.72 -8.46
C VAL A 330 -11.55 6.41 -8.85
N GLY A 331 -11.07 6.15 -10.06
CA GLY A 331 -9.84 6.73 -10.57
C GLY A 331 -9.99 7.20 -12.00
N ILE A 332 -9.10 8.10 -12.38
CA ILE A 332 -8.89 8.48 -13.77
C ILE A 332 -7.39 8.45 -14.06
N THR A 333 -7.03 7.86 -15.19
CA THR A 333 -5.65 7.81 -15.69
C THR A 333 -5.65 8.37 -17.10
N THR A 334 -4.67 9.18 -17.44
CA THR A 334 -4.45 9.65 -18.81
C THR A 334 -2.98 9.57 -19.13
N GLY A 335 -2.66 9.40 -20.40
CA GLY A 335 -1.29 9.31 -20.83
C GLY A 335 -1.16 9.29 -22.33
N MET A 336 0.06 9.04 -22.77
CA MET A 336 0.39 8.90 -24.17
C MET A 336 1.45 7.83 -24.35
N TYR A 337 1.32 7.08 -25.44
CA TYR A 337 2.38 6.26 -26.01
C TYR A 337 2.97 6.97 -27.21
N ILE A 338 4.29 6.92 -27.32
CA ILE A 338 5.03 7.19 -28.55
C ILE A 338 5.69 5.86 -28.93
N ASP A 339 5.24 5.27 -30.02
CA ASP A 339 5.74 3.99 -30.51
C ASP A 339 6.61 4.25 -31.74
N PHE A 340 7.91 4.01 -31.59
CA PHE A 340 8.87 4.02 -32.69
C PHE A 340 8.86 2.62 -33.28
N ILE A 341 8.14 2.45 -34.39
CA ILE A 341 7.85 1.15 -34.95
C ILE A 341 9.17 0.38 -35.16
N GLU A 342 9.17 -0.87 -34.68
CA GLU A 342 10.31 -1.82 -34.68
C GLU A 342 11.42 -1.64 -33.65
N THR A 343 11.40 -0.57 -32.86
CA THR A 343 12.50 -0.29 -31.94
C THR A 343 12.04 -0.30 -30.49
N VAL A 344 11.45 0.81 -30.06
CA VAL A 344 11.09 1.07 -28.67
C VAL A 344 9.79 1.84 -28.63
N TYR A 345 9.06 1.69 -27.53
CA TYR A 345 7.98 2.59 -27.20
C TYR A 345 8.30 3.30 -25.88
N ILE A 346 7.73 4.48 -25.75
CA ILE A 346 7.77 5.29 -24.54
C ILE A 346 6.34 5.58 -24.14
N GLU A 347 6.01 5.32 -22.88
CA GLU A 347 4.72 5.66 -22.28
C GLU A 347 4.94 6.64 -21.13
N THR A 348 4.08 7.66 -21.07
CA THR A 348 3.94 8.49 -19.88
C THR A 348 2.50 8.47 -19.43
N SER A 349 2.29 8.34 -18.13
CA SER A 349 0.96 8.32 -17.53
C SER A 349 0.89 9.21 -16.30
N PHE A 350 -0.29 9.78 -16.09
CA PHE A 350 -0.68 10.49 -14.90
C PHE A 350 -2.05 9.98 -14.47
N GLY A 351 -2.26 9.81 -13.17
CA GLY A 351 -3.59 9.50 -12.71
C GLY A 351 -3.87 9.91 -11.28
N TYR A 352 -5.16 9.89 -10.99
CA TYR A 352 -5.75 10.33 -9.74
C TYR A 352 -6.74 9.27 -9.26
N THR A 353 -6.71 8.95 -7.98
CA THR A 353 -7.66 8.02 -7.36
C THR A 353 -8.31 8.66 -6.14
N HIS A 354 -9.64 8.65 -6.12
CA HIS A 354 -10.46 9.08 -4.99
C HIS A 354 -11.02 7.86 -4.26
N PHE A 355 -10.90 7.85 -2.93
CA PHE A 355 -11.47 6.81 -2.07
C PHE A 355 -12.69 7.34 -1.33
N PHE A 356 -13.73 6.52 -1.28
CA PHE A 356 -14.94 6.83 -0.52
C PHE A 356 -14.76 6.51 0.96
N LYS A 357 -15.44 7.28 1.81
CA LYS A 357 -15.42 7.09 3.26
C LYS A 357 -16.03 5.75 3.67
N HIS A 358 -15.55 5.19 4.77
CA HIS A 358 -16.09 3.97 5.39
C HIS A 358 -16.07 4.09 6.91
N ASP A 359 -17.03 3.44 7.55
CA ASP A 359 -17.19 3.43 9.00
C ASP A 359 -16.54 2.20 9.61
N PHE A 360 -15.82 2.39 10.71
CA PHE A 360 -15.16 1.35 11.46
C PHE A 360 -15.56 1.44 12.93
N ASP A 361 -15.88 0.29 13.51
CA ASP A 361 -16.30 0.18 14.90
C ASP A 361 -15.11 -0.23 15.77
N ASN A 362 -15.07 0.29 17.00
CA ASN A 362 -14.09 -0.05 18.03
C ASN A 362 -12.62 0.02 17.54
N VAL A 363 -12.26 1.14 16.92
CA VAL A 363 -10.89 1.38 16.44
C VAL A 363 -10.07 2.05 17.54
N PRO A 364 -8.85 1.57 17.84
CA PRO A 364 -7.93 2.27 18.72
C PRO A 364 -7.59 3.67 18.20
N VAL A 365 -7.81 4.71 19.01
CA VAL A 365 -7.57 6.11 18.67
C VAL A 365 -6.78 6.77 19.80
N PRO A 366 -5.74 7.56 19.48
CA PRO A 366 -4.96 8.25 20.50
C PRO A 366 -5.79 9.27 21.27
N ASN A 367 -5.45 9.48 22.52
CA ASN A 367 -5.93 10.57 23.37
C ASN A 367 -4.81 11.56 23.75
N SER A 368 -3.60 11.34 23.22
CA SER A 368 -2.44 12.24 23.38
C SER A 368 -1.64 12.33 22.07
N PRO A 369 -1.12 13.51 21.70
CA PRO A 369 -0.35 13.68 20.46
C PRO A 369 0.99 12.94 20.46
N TYR A 370 1.46 12.47 21.63
CA TYR A 370 2.71 11.74 21.79
C TYR A 370 2.57 10.22 21.63
N GLN A 371 1.33 9.70 21.54
CA GLN A 371 1.10 8.26 21.40
C GLN A 371 1.40 7.79 19.97
N VAL A 372 2.11 6.66 19.88
CA VAL A 372 2.52 6.07 18.60
C VAL A 372 2.30 4.56 18.65
N ASN A 373 1.69 4.01 17.59
CA ASN A 373 1.36 2.60 17.36
C ASN A 373 0.35 1.93 18.33
N LEU A 374 0.42 2.21 19.63
CA LEU A 374 -0.43 1.62 20.66
C LEU A 374 -1.28 2.70 21.32
N PHE A 375 -2.58 2.45 21.45
CA PHE A 375 -3.54 3.40 22.02
C PHE A 375 -4.38 2.73 23.11
N PRO A 376 -4.57 3.39 24.27
CA PRO A 376 -5.27 2.81 25.40
C PRO A 376 -6.78 2.74 25.22
N PHE A 377 -7.34 3.56 24.33
CA PHE A 377 -8.77 3.72 24.15
C PHE A 377 -9.19 3.43 22.71
N SER A 378 -10.46 3.06 22.55
CA SER A 378 -11.05 2.77 21.24
C SER A 378 -12.41 3.45 21.08
N THR A 379 -12.77 3.79 19.85
CA THR A 379 -14.05 4.42 19.53
C THR A 379 -14.46 4.12 18.09
N ASP A 380 -15.68 4.47 17.74
CA ASP A 380 -16.21 4.33 16.40
C ASP A 380 -15.82 5.55 15.56
N ILE A 381 -15.23 5.30 14.39
CA ILE A 381 -14.72 6.35 13.51
C ILE A 381 -15.23 6.18 12.08
N THR A 382 -15.26 7.28 11.35
CA THR A 382 -15.39 7.30 9.90
C THR A 382 -14.06 7.73 9.31
N VAL A 383 -13.49 6.91 8.42
CA VAL A 383 -12.24 7.22 7.72
C VAL A 383 -12.55 7.57 6.28
N LYS A 384 -12.05 8.71 5.81
CA LYS A 384 -12.01 9.11 4.41
C LYS A 384 -10.54 9.12 3.96
N PRO A 385 -10.10 8.12 3.17
CA PRO A 385 -8.73 8.11 2.72
C PRO A 385 -8.40 9.30 1.84
N GLY A 386 -7.18 9.80 1.94
CA GLY A 386 -6.65 10.84 1.06
C GLY A 386 -6.59 10.33 -0.38
N ALA A 387 -6.67 11.25 -1.33
CA ALA A 387 -6.55 10.87 -2.74
C ALA A 387 -5.11 10.44 -3.08
N ASN A 388 -4.98 9.56 -4.07
CA ASN A 388 -3.69 9.20 -4.64
C ASN A 388 -3.44 9.98 -5.93
N TRP A 389 -2.20 10.44 -6.07
CA TRP A 389 -1.65 10.90 -7.34
C TRP A 389 -0.56 9.93 -7.78
N HIS A 390 -0.57 9.55 -9.06
CA HIS A 390 0.52 8.78 -9.62
C HIS A 390 1.02 9.36 -10.94
N PHE A 391 2.29 9.11 -11.19
CA PHE A 391 2.99 9.37 -12.44
C PHE A 391 3.76 8.10 -12.81
N SER A 392 3.69 7.67 -14.06
CA SER A 392 4.62 6.67 -14.57
C SER A 392 5.31 7.11 -15.85
N PHE A 393 6.55 6.65 -15.99
CA PHE A 393 7.33 6.73 -17.21
C PHE A 393 7.81 5.33 -17.52
N LYS A 394 7.49 4.83 -18.70
CA LYS A 394 7.86 3.48 -19.13
C LYS A 394 8.55 3.55 -20.49
N MET A 395 9.56 2.72 -20.64
CA MET A 395 10.21 2.46 -21.91
C MET A 395 10.25 0.95 -22.11
N GLY A 396 9.88 0.50 -23.30
CA GLY A 396 9.91 -0.92 -23.59
C GLY A 396 10.17 -1.22 -25.04
N CYS A 397 10.31 -2.51 -25.30
CA CYS A 397 10.71 -3.07 -26.56
C CYS A 397 9.85 -4.30 -26.84
N TYR A 398 9.26 -4.37 -28.03
CA TYR A 398 8.48 -5.53 -28.46
C TYR A 398 9.32 -6.46 -29.31
N GLN A 399 9.34 -7.74 -28.97
CA GLN A 399 9.96 -8.77 -29.82
C GLN A 399 11.40 -8.42 -30.23
N PHE A 400 12.16 -7.80 -29.31
CA PHE A 400 13.52 -7.31 -29.59
C PHE A 400 14.49 -8.46 -29.90
N ILE A 401 14.19 -9.67 -29.43
CA ILE A 401 14.81 -10.93 -29.85
C ILE A 401 13.69 -11.96 -30.09
N ASP A 402 13.41 -12.25 -31.37
CA ASP A 402 12.36 -13.19 -31.81
C ASP A 402 10.99 -12.88 -31.16
N LYS A 403 10.60 -13.60 -30.11
CA LYS A 403 9.30 -13.46 -29.44
C LYS A 403 9.41 -12.87 -28.04
N LEU A 404 10.60 -12.39 -27.66
CA LEU A 404 10.90 -11.82 -26.36
C LEU A 404 10.63 -10.31 -26.35
N SER A 405 9.85 -9.83 -25.40
CA SER A 405 9.59 -8.40 -25.17
C SER A 405 10.06 -7.98 -23.79
N CYS A 406 10.37 -6.71 -23.62
CA CYS A 406 10.91 -6.15 -22.39
C CYS A 406 10.27 -4.80 -22.07
N PHE A 407 10.20 -4.44 -20.79
CA PHE A 407 10.06 -3.03 -20.41
C PHE A 407 10.70 -2.72 -19.06
N ILE A 408 10.99 -1.43 -18.89
CA ILE A 408 11.31 -0.79 -17.62
C ILE A 408 10.33 0.35 -17.38
N GLU A 409 9.78 0.43 -16.18
CA GLU A 409 8.83 1.46 -15.77
C GLU A 409 9.27 2.08 -14.44
N TYR A 410 9.36 3.40 -14.43
CA TYR A 410 9.43 4.19 -13.21
C TYR A 410 8.03 4.60 -12.80
N VAL A 411 7.66 4.36 -11.55
CA VAL A 411 6.37 4.79 -10.97
C VAL A 411 6.64 5.67 -9.76
N MET A 412 5.98 6.82 -9.71
CA MET A 412 5.89 7.64 -8.50
C MET A 412 4.43 7.73 -8.06
N LEU A 413 4.19 7.52 -6.77
CA LEU A 413 2.85 7.55 -6.19
C LEU A 413 2.89 8.28 -4.85
N GLU A 414 1.92 9.17 -4.65
CA GLU A 414 1.75 9.95 -3.43
C GLU A 414 0.32 9.84 -2.93
N HIS A 415 0.16 9.40 -1.68
CA HIS A 415 -1.09 9.35 -0.95
C HIS A 415 -1.20 10.58 -0.05
N LYS A 416 -2.31 11.29 -0.17
CA LYS A 416 -2.59 12.47 0.65
C LYS A 416 -3.08 12.08 2.05
N LYS A 417 -3.08 13.07 2.94
CA LYS A 417 -3.59 12.95 4.32
C LYS A 417 -5.03 12.43 4.32
N ASN A 418 -5.32 11.48 5.21
CA ASN A 418 -6.66 10.96 5.48
C ASN A 418 -7.44 11.99 6.29
N THR A 419 -8.76 11.85 6.29
CA THR A 419 -9.63 12.50 7.26
C THR A 419 -10.27 11.43 8.14
N VAL A 420 -10.18 11.59 9.45
CA VAL A 420 -10.73 10.68 10.46
C VAL A 420 -11.69 11.50 11.32
N THR A 421 -12.96 11.11 11.34
CA THR A 421 -13.98 11.79 12.15
C THR A 421 -14.57 10.81 13.16
N LEU A 422 -14.73 11.26 14.40
CA LEU A 422 -15.42 10.48 15.43
C LEU A 422 -16.90 10.35 15.07
N ARG A 423 -17.49 9.17 15.26
CA ARG A 423 -18.94 8.99 15.08
C ARG A 423 -19.75 9.48 16.28
N THR A 424 -19.13 9.44 17.45
CA THR A 424 -19.62 10.04 18.68
C THR A 424 -18.55 11.01 19.17
N GLU A 425 -18.92 12.30 19.25
CA GLU A 425 -17.99 13.35 19.68
C GLU A 425 -17.54 13.12 21.13
N ASP A 426 -16.23 13.08 21.32
CA ASP A 426 -15.59 13.05 22.62
C ASP A 426 -14.22 13.77 22.50
N PRO A 427 -14.03 14.90 23.21
CA PRO A 427 -12.84 15.73 23.09
C PRO A 427 -11.56 15.05 23.61
N ALA A 428 -11.67 13.92 24.31
CA ALA A 428 -10.51 13.16 24.76
C ALA A 428 -9.76 12.52 23.59
N PHE A 429 -10.45 12.14 22.50
CA PHE A 429 -9.80 11.52 21.34
C PHE A 429 -9.19 12.57 20.41
N LEU A 430 -8.02 12.23 19.85
CA LEU A 430 -7.23 13.07 18.94
C LEU A 430 -7.08 12.40 17.56
N PRO A 431 -8.15 12.32 16.75
CA PRO A 431 -8.10 11.67 15.43
C PRO A 431 -7.06 12.30 14.49
N ASP A 432 -6.78 13.60 14.64
CA ASP A 432 -5.78 14.34 13.87
C ASP A 432 -4.38 13.71 13.89
N ALA A 433 -4.02 13.03 14.99
CA ALA A 433 -2.75 12.32 15.10
C ALA A 433 -2.67 11.13 14.13
N LEU A 434 -3.76 10.35 14.01
CA LEU A 434 -3.87 9.27 13.02
C LEU A 434 -3.85 9.81 11.59
N GLU A 435 -4.51 10.95 11.37
CA GLU A 435 -4.49 11.59 10.07
C GLU A 435 -3.08 12.07 9.68
N ALA A 436 -2.32 12.64 10.62
CA ALA A 436 -0.97 13.13 10.37
C ALA A 436 0.01 11.99 10.00
N ALA A 437 -0.22 10.79 10.52
CA ALA A 437 0.57 9.59 10.22
C ALA A 437 0.17 8.91 8.89
N SER A 438 -0.94 9.28 8.26
CA SER A 438 -1.44 8.56 7.09
C SER A 438 -0.75 8.82 5.74
N PRO A 439 -0.18 10.01 5.44
CA PRO A 439 0.42 10.27 4.12
C PRO A 439 1.62 9.37 3.86
N PHE A 440 1.77 8.92 2.62
CA PHE A 440 2.95 8.18 2.18
C PHE A 440 3.32 8.50 0.73
N LYS A 441 4.58 8.24 0.39
CA LYS A 441 5.10 8.46 -0.97
C LYS A 441 6.03 7.32 -1.35
N VAL A 442 5.87 6.80 -2.54
CA VAL A 442 6.72 5.73 -3.08
C VAL A 442 7.20 6.04 -4.48
N LYS A 443 8.39 5.54 -4.78
CA LYS A 443 9.03 5.51 -6.08
C LYS A 443 9.47 4.07 -6.34
N LEU A 444 9.05 3.51 -7.45
CA LEU A 444 9.21 2.10 -7.80
C LEU A 444 9.85 1.99 -9.18
N CYS A 445 10.57 0.89 -9.40
CA CYS A 445 11.04 0.46 -10.70
C CYS A 445 10.41 -0.89 -11.01
N ASN A 446 9.67 -1.01 -12.09
CA ASN A 446 9.18 -2.30 -12.59
C ASN A 446 10.03 -2.69 -13.79
N ILE A 447 10.53 -3.92 -13.80
CA ILE A 447 11.22 -4.53 -14.92
C ILE A 447 10.43 -5.78 -15.28
N ALA A 448 10.08 -5.90 -16.55
CA ALA A 448 9.31 -7.02 -17.05
C ALA A 448 9.91 -7.59 -18.33
N ILE A 449 9.78 -8.91 -18.46
CA ILE A 449 10.13 -9.65 -19.66
C ILE A 449 8.96 -10.58 -19.98
N SER A 450 8.59 -10.68 -21.26
CA SER A 450 7.57 -11.61 -21.71
C SER A 450 8.00 -12.35 -22.96
N TYR A 451 7.60 -13.61 -23.08
CA TYR A 451 7.90 -14.47 -24.22
C TYR A 451 6.61 -15.05 -24.79
N ALA A 452 6.34 -14.75 -26.06
CA ALA A 452 5.19 -15.30 -26.78
C ALA A 452 5.57 -16.65 -27.40
N PHE A 453 5.18 -17.76 -26.76
CA PHE A 453 5.45 -19.09 -27.31
C PHE A 453 4.42 -19.51 -28.37
N SER A 454 3.29 -18.81 -28.47
CA SER A 454 2.33 -18.93 -29.58
C SER A 454 1.71 -17.57 -29.91
N PRO A 455 1.00 -17.43 -31.05
CA PRO A 455 0.22 -16.23 -31.33
C PRO A 455 -0.76 -15.90 -30.18
N ASN A 456 -1.37 -16.95 -29.61
CA ASN A 456 -2.46 -16.86 -28.65
C ASN A 456 -2.03 -17.04 -27.20
N ALA A 457 -0.72 -17.18 -26.91
CA ALA A 457 -0.27 -17.35 -25.55
C ALA A 457 1.14 -16.81 -25.30
N SER A 458 1.36 -16.32 -24.09
CA SER A 458 2.66 -15.83 -23.63
C SER A 458 2.85 -16.02 -22.14
N VAL A 459 4.12 -16.16 -21.75
CA VAL A 459 4.53 -16.14 -20.34
C VAL A 459 5.27 -14.85 -20.05
N GLY A 460 5.19 -14.37 -18.81
CA GLY A 460 5.91 -13.17 -18.37
C GLY A 460 6.50 -13.34 -16.99
N PHE A 461 7.55 -12.57 -16.74
CA PHE A 461 8.15 -12.34 -15.43
C PHE A 461 8.24 -10.84 -15.18
N LEU A 462 7.93 -10.43 -13.96
CA LEU A 462 8.01 -9.05 -13.51
C LEU A 462 8.68 -9.00 -12.16
N TRP A 463 9.60 -8.06 -12.04
CA TRP A 463 10.24 -7.67 -10.80
C TRP A 463 9.98 -6.18 -10.55
N GLN A 464 9.34 -5.88 -9.44
CA GLN A 464 9.08 -4.52 -8.98
C GLN A 464 9.93 -4.26 -7.74
N ALA A 465 10.81 -3.28 -7.87
CA ALA A 465 11.80 -2.90 -6.88
C ALA A 465 11.49 -1.51 -6.30
N PRO A 466 11.61 -1.33 -4.98
CA PRO A 466 11.41 -0.04 -4.35
C PRO A 466 12.67 0.85 -4.49
N ILE A 467 12.55 2.00 -5.13
CA ILE A 467 13.64 2.99 -5.29
C ILE A 467 13.72 3.88 -4.06
N SER A 468 12.58 4.47 -3.67
CA SER A 468 12.51 5.38 -2.52
C SER A 468 11.09 5.41 -1.97
N GLN A 469 10.98 5.40 -0.64
CA GLN A 469 9.70 5.43 0.06
C GLN A 469 9.79 6.38 1.25
N ARG A 470 8.64 6.90 1.65
CA ARG A 470 8.39 7.69 2.85
C ARG A 470 7.08 7.17 3.45
N ASN A 471 7.15 6.74 4.71
CA ASN A 471 6.05 6.11 5.43
C ASN A 471 5.42 4.90 4.72
N ALA A 472 6.26 4.07 4.10
CA ALA A 472 5.81 2.90 3.35
C ALA A 472 6.79 1.74 3.43
N TYR A 473 6.27 0.54 3.18
CA TYR A 473 7.03 -0.69 3.21
C TYR A 473 8.02 -0.68 2.05
N LYS A 474 9.26 -1.15 2.27
CA LYS A 474 10.22 -1.41 1.20
C LYS A 474 9.88 -2.77 0.54
N SER A 475 8.71 -2.82 -0.06
CA SER A 475 8.17 -4.04 -0.66
C SER A 475 8.86 -4.33 -2.00
N THR A 476 9.34 -5.57 -2.15
CA THR A 476 9.74 -6.11 -3.45
C THR A 476 8.66 -7.08 -3.91
N THR A 477 8.21 -6.93 -5.15
CA THR A 477 7.20 -7.79 -5.77
C THR A 477 7.83 -8.58 -6.89
N VAL A 478 7.52 -9.88 -6.92
CA VAL A 478 7.81 -10.77 -8.04
C VAL A 478 6.49 -11.33 -8.54
N MET A 479 6.30 -11.31 -9.84
CA MET A 479 5.10 -11.83 -10.48
C MET A 479 5.49 -12.67 -11.69
N LEU A 480 4.81 -13.80 -11.85
CA LEU A 480 4.77 -14.54 -13.10
C LEU A 480 3.42 -14.30 -13.73
N SER A 481 3.33 -14.44 -15.05
CA SER A 481 2.06 -14.28 -15.75
C SER A 481 1.93 -15.29 -16.86
N LEU A 482 0.77 -15.93 -16.93
CA LEU A 482 0.32 -16.68 -18.08
C LEU A 482 -0.80 -15.88 -18.74
N ASN A 483 -0.65 -15.65 -20.03
CA ASN A 483 -1.53 -14.77 -20.79
C ASN A 483 -2.07 -15.58 -21.96
N ALA A 484 -3.38 -15.54 -22.15
CA ALA A 484 -4.08 -16.15 -23.26
C ALA A 484 -4.81 -15.08 -24.06
N PHE A 485 -4.75 -15.19 -25.39
CA PHE A 485 -5.47 -14.34 -26.32
C PHE A 485 -6.51 -15.22 -27.04
N ILE A 486 -7.78 -14.84 -26.98
CA ILE A 486 -8.92 -15.63 -27.48
C ILE A 486 -9.64 -14.83 -28.55
#